data_AF-A0AAV0WFF1-F1
#
_entry.id   AF-A0AAV0WFF1-F1
#
_cell.length_a   1.000
_cell.length_b   1.000
_cell.length_c   1.000
_cell.angle_alpha   90.00
_cell.angle_beta   90.00
_cell.angle_gamma   90.00
#
_symmetry.space_group_name_H-M   'P 1'
#
loop_
_entity.id
_entity.type
_entity.pdbx_description
1 polymer ?
#
loop_
_entity_poly.entity_id
_entity_poly.type
_entity_poly.pdbx_seq_one_letter_code
_entity_poly.pdbx_strand_id
1 'polypeptide(L)'
;MKIIAKYSAILEPVTNILQEDNRTTNANEIFDLLFTDAKSIADDFEITITCPRITGKQSHRNNYSYESPKDYYRVERFEKSNSVAFSLQHLHPALFIKMKKQEYTDSITNIYNLYKIENLLAESESWYSLWQKKVSQSMDIIDLLEHSKIFFPGIKIALEIFLSLPATSCAAERSFSTLRRVKTWLRSTTGEDRLNGLCMLSVHRERVDIRKGKLIGQLITRFAREQPRRLQFLFNNE
;
A
#
# COMPACT_ATOMS: atom_id res chain seq x y z
N MET A 1 -9.38 2.39 31.11
CA MET A 1 -8.91 1.00 30.92
C MET A 1 -9.97 0.03 30.37
N LYS A 2 -11.23 0.03 30.85
CA LYS A 2 -12.26 -0.93 30.40
C LYS A 2 -12.68 -0.85 28.91
N ILE A 3 -12.53 0.31 28.26
CA ILE A 3 -12.90 0.50 26.84
C ILE A 3 -11.85 -0.12 25.89
N ILE A 4 -10.57 0.00 26.21
CA ILE A 4 -9.46 -0.53 25.40
C ILE A 4 -9.47 -2.07 25.41
N ALA A 5 -9.72 -2.68 26.58
CA ALA A 5 -9.88 -4.13 26.71
C ALA A 5 -11.07 -4.67 25.91
N LYS A 6 -12.16 -3.91 25.81
CA LYS A 6 -13.36 -4.30 25.07
C LYS A 6 -13.15 -4.34 23.54
N TYR A 7 -12.30 -3.46 23.00
CA TYR A 7 -11.94 -3.47 21.57
C TYR A 7 -10.80 -4.46 21.27
N SER A 8 -9.89 -4.71 22.22
CA SER A 8 -8.85 -5.74 22.09
C SER A 8 -9.44 -7.14 21.98
N ALA A 9 -10.46 -7.49 22.77
CA ALA A 9 -11.13 -8.78 22.70
C ALA A 9 -11.92 -9.01 21.39
N ILE A 10 -12.29 -7.92 20.69
CA ILE A 10 -12.96 -7.98 19.37
C ILE A 10 -11.94 -8.15 18.25
N LEU A 11 -10.71 -7.65 18.45
CA LEU A 11 -9.59 -7.80 17.50
C LEU A 11 -8.91 -9.16 17.60
N GLU A 12 -8.91 -9.80 18.77
CA GLU A 12 -8.23 -11.08 19.03
C GLU A 12 -8.63 -12.22 18.05
N PRO A 13 -9.92 -12.43 17.74
CA PRO A 13 -10.33 -13.41 16.74
C PRO A 13 -9.91 -13.02 15.32
N VAL A 14 -9.93 -11.72 14.99
CA VAL A 14 -9.50 -11.20 13.69
C VAL A 14 -7.98 -11.34 13.53
N THR A 15 -7.21 -11.10 14.59
CA THR A 15 -5.75 -11.31 14.58
C THR A 15 -5.41 -12.79 14.52
N ASN A 16 -6.18 -13.67 15.18
CA ASN A 16 -5.98 -15.12 15.10
C ASN A 16 -6.33 -15.67 13.71
N ILE A 17 -7.41 -15.21 13.09
CA ILE A 17 -7.78 -15.55 11.70
C ILE A 17 -6.71 -15.05 10.71
N LEU A 18 -6.12 -13.88 10.95
CA LEU A 18 -5.02 -13.35 10.14
C LEU A 18 -3.67 -14.05 10.40
N GLN A 19 -3.51 -14.71 11.55
CA GLN A 19 -2.33 -15.51 11.91
C GLN A 19 -2.43 -16.96 11.38
N GLU A 20 -3.64 -17.52 11.30
CA GLU A 20 -3.93 -18.86 10.75
C GLU A 20 -3.92 -18.89 9.22
N ASP A 21 -4.07 -17.74 8.56
CA ASP A 21 -3.88 -17.62 7.11
C ASP A 21 -2.40 -17.93 6.80
N ASN A 22 -2.12 -18.97 6.02
CA ASN A 22 -0.82 -19.59 5.69
C ASN A 22 0.24 -18.66 5.01
N ARG A 23 0.21 -17.35 5.27
CA ARG A 23 1.03 -16.29 4.68
C ARG A 23 2.27 -15.94 5.51
N THR A 24 2.39 -16.45 6.73
CA THR A 24 3.44 -16.11 7.72
C THR A 24 4.57 -17.14 7.80
N THR A 25 4.37 -18.39 7.37
CA THR A 25 5.33 -19.48 7.57
C THR A 25 6.67 -19.24 6.85
N ASN A 26 6.64 -18.63 5.67
CA ASN A 26 7.86 -18.27 4.91
C ASN A 26 8.39 -16.86 5.22
N ALA A 27 7.62 -15.99 5.87
CA ALA A 27 7.98 -14.58 6.03
C ALA A 27 9.18 -14.40 6.97
N ASN A 28 9.25 -15.20 8.03
CA ASN A 28 10.35 -15.16 9.00
C ASN A 28 11.66 -15.63 8.38
N GLU A 29 11.64 -16.72 7.62
CA GLU A 29 12.84 -17.27 6.97
C GLU A 29 13.43 -16.30 5.95
N ILE A 30 12.58 -15.62 5.15
CA ILE A 30 13.03 -14.62 4.17
C ILE A 30 13.58 -13.38 4.86
N PHE A 31 12.90 -12.91 5.91
CA PHE A 31 13.36 -11.75 6.66
C PHE A 31 14.72 -12.03 7.29
N ASP A 32 14.93 -13.25 7.80
CA ASP A 32 16.19 -13.67 8.36
C ASP A 32 17.32 -13.64 7.31
N LEU A 33 17.07 -14.14 6.09
CA LEU A 33 18.01 -14.05 4.98
C LEU A 33 18.33 -12.60 4.59
N LEU A 34 17.30 -11.76 4.44
CA LEU A 34 17.49 -10.34 4.08
C LEU A 34 18.24 -9.57 5.18
N PHE A 35 17.96 -9.87 6.44
CA PHE A 35 18.64 -9.23 7.57
C PHE A 35 20.10 -9.71 7.69
N THR A 36 20.41 -10.97 7.36
CA THR A 36 21.79 -11.44 7.31
C THR A 36 22.58 -10.79 6.18
N ASP A 37 21.98 -10.64 5.00
CA ASP A 37 22.62 -9.96 3.86
C ASP A 37 22.84 -8.47 4.16
N ALA A 38 21.84 -7.81 4.77
CA ALA A 38 21.99 -6.42 5.19
C ALA A 38 23.08 -6.26 6.26
N LYS A 39 23.21 -7.24 7.17
CA LYS A 39 24.25 -7.25 8.21
C LYS A 39 25.64 -7.48 7.61
N SER A 40 25.81 -8.39 6.65
CA SER A 40 27.10 -8.60 6.00
C SER A 40 27.57 -7.34 5.27
N ILE A 41 26.66 -6.66 4.55
CA ILE A 41 26.97 -5.38 3.92
C ILE A 41 27.32 -4.32 4.97
N ALA A 42 26.56 -4.24 6.07
CA ALA A 42 26.86 -3.28 7.13
C ALA A 42 28.22 -3.55 7.78
N ASP A 43 28.57 -4.82 7.99
CA ASP A 43 29.88 -5.23 8.52
C ASP A 43 31.02 -4.89 7.55
N ASP A 44 30.82 -5.04 6.23
CA ASP A 44 31.78 -4.62 5.19
C ASP A 44 32.10 -3.11 5.23
N PHE A 45 31.14 -2.29 5.68
CA PHE A 45 31.27 -0.84 5.84
C PHE A 45 31.53 -0.40 7.30
N GLU A 46 31.77 -1.33 8.22
CA GLU A 46 31.93 -1.08 9.66
C GLU A 46 30.74 -0.32 10.31
N ILE A 47 29.54 -0.45 9.72
CA ILE A 47 28.31 0.19 10.20
C ILE A 47 27.60 -0.74 11.19
N THR A 48 27.39 -0.25 12.42
CA THR A 48 26.62 -1.01 13.42
C THR A 48 25.12 -0.79 13.25
N ILE A 49 24.38 -1.85 12.95
CA ILE A 49 22.91 -1.81 12.89
C ILE A 49 22.35 -1.63 14.30
N THR A 50 21.94 -0.39 14.61
CA THR A 50 21.33 -0.03 15.89
C THR A 50 19.86 0.28 15.73
N CYS A 51 19.12 0.20 16.84
CA CYS A 51 17.75 0.65 16.88
C CYS A 51 17.71 2.19 16.85
N PRO A 52 16.80 2.81 16.06
CA PRO A 52 16.55 4.24 16.11
C PRO A 52 16.19 4.72 17.53
N ARG A 53 16.59 5.94 17.87
CA ARG A 53 16.29 6.55 19.18
C ARG A 53 14.79 6.72 19.38
N ILE A 54 14.27 6.18 20.49
CA ILE A 54 12.86 6.29 20.86
C ILE A 54 12.64 7.47 21.81
N THR A 55 11.54 8.21 21.58
CA THR A 55 11.14 9.30 22.47
C THR A 55 10.30 8.77 23.64
N GLY A 56 10.75 9.00 24.88
CA GLY A 56 10.06 8.51 26.09
C GLY A 56 8.72 9.19 26.42
N LYS A 57 8.37 10.31 25.76
CA LYS A 57 7.10 11.03 25.95
C LYS A 57 6.19 10.92 24.73
N GLN A 58 5.88 9.69 24.31
CA GLN A 58 4.93 9.48 23.22
C GLN A 58 3.54 9.21 23.81
N SER A 59 2.66 10.22 23.80
CA SER A 59 1.35 10.15 24.45
C SER A 59 0.24 9.55 23.59
N HIS A 60 0.44 9.46 22.27
CA HIS A 60 -0.61 9.09 21.31
C HIS A 60 -0.29 7.87 20.45
N ARG A 61 0.89 7.25 20.62
CA ARG A 61 1.32 6.10 19.82
C ARG A 61 2.19 5.19 20.69
N ASN A 62 1.90 3.90 20.73
CA ASN A 62 2.69 2.94 21.51
C ASN A 62 4.06 2.75 20.86
N ASN A 63 5.11 2.75 21.69
CA ASN A 63 6.37 2.14 21.31
C ASN A 63 6.15 0.62 21.35
N TYR A 64 6.43 -0.07 20.26
CA TYR A 64 6.41 -1.52 20.28
C TYR A 64 7.58 -2.04 21.12
N SER A 65 7.35 -3.14 21.84
CA SER A 65 8.41 -3.82 22.57
C SER A 65 9.25 -4.64 21.59
N TYR A 66 10.57 -4.56 21.70
CA TYR A 66 11.52 -5.33 20.89
C TYR A 66 12.72 -5.68 21.77
N GLU A 67 13.33 -6.85 21.51
CA GLU A 67 14.49 -7.34 22.26
C GLU A 67 15.80 -7.13 21.48
N SER A 68 15.71 -7.03 20.15
CA SER A 68 16.85 -6.90 19.24
C SER A 68 16.55 -5.92 18.10
N PRO A 69 17.57 -5.26 17.49
CA PRO A 69 17.42 -4.51 16.25
C PRO A 69 16.73 -5.33 15.14
N LYS A 70 16.97 -6.64 15.10
CA LYS A 70 16.30 -7.57 14.17
C LYS A 70 14.77 -7.55 14.35
N ASP A 71 14.30 -7.62 15.60
CA ASP A 71 12.87 -7.57 15.90
C ASP A 71 12.26 -6.20 15.62
N TYR A 72 13.05 -5.13 15.76
CA TYR A 72 12.63 -3.78 15.43
C TYR A 72 12.35 -3.62 13.93
N TYR A 73 13.29 -4.03 13.08
CA TYR A 73 13.16 -3.90 11.62
C TYR A 73 12.21 -4.94 11.00
N ARG A 74 11.90 -6.04 11.70
CA ARG A 74 10.91 -7.04 11.25
C ARG A 74 9.51 -6.45 11.03
N VAL A 75 9.16 -5.39 11.76
CA VAL A 75 7.83 -4.78 11.72
C VAL A 75 7.61 -3.96 10.43
N GLU A 76 8.67 -3.60 9.70
CA GLU A 76 8.54 -2.94 8.40
C GLU A 76 8.19 -3.96 7.29
N ARG A 77 6.92 -3.93 6.91
CA ARG A 77 6.26 -4.76 5.89
C ARG A 77 6.98 -4.75 4.54
N PHE A 78 7.65 -5.85 4.22
CA PHE A 78 7.77 -6.32 2.84
C PHE A 78 6.98 -7.62 2.70
N GLU A 79 5.72 -7.47 2.29
CA GLU A 79 4.80 -8.59 2.13
C GLU A 79 5.13 -9.35 0.85
N LYS A 80 5.47 -10.65 0.97
CA LYS A 80 5.72 -11.55 -0.18
C LYS A 80 4.49 -11.70 -1.09
N SER A 81 3.31 -11.28 -0.61
CA SER A 81 2.04 -11.27 -1.35
C SER A 81 2.08 -10.43 -2.63
N ASN A 82 2.97 -9.43 -2.71
CA ASN A 82 3.12 -8.63 -3.92
C ASN A 82 3.77 -9.41 -5.08
N SER A 83 4.37 -10.59 -4.87
CA SER A 83 4.99 -11.35 -5.97
C SER A 83 3.99 -11.76 -7.04
N VAL A 84 2.77 -12.15 -6.64
CA VAL A 84 1.69 -12.51 -7.56
C VAL A 84 1.18 -11.26 -8.29
N ALA A 85 1.13 -10.12 -7.63
CA ALA A 85 0.80 -8.85 -8.28
C ALA A 85 1.84 -8.49 -9.36
N PHE A 86 3.14 -8.67 -9.08
CA PHE A 86 4.18 -8.45 -10.07
C PHE A 86 4.17 -9.46 -11.22
N SER A 87 3.63 -10.67 -11.01
CA SER A 87 3.47 -11.66 -12.09
C SER A 87 2.55 -11.19 -13.22
N LEU A 88 1.75 -10.13 -13.01
CA LEU A 88 1.01 -9.45 -14.08
C LEU A 88 1.92 -8.96 -15.21
N GLN A 89 3.20 -8.70 -14.95
CA GLN A 89 4.18 -8.38 -15.99
C GLN A 89 4.29 -9.49 -17.05
N HIS A 90 4.01 -10.75 -16.69
CA HIS A 90 4.04 -11.88 -17.62
C HIS A 90 2.97 -11.78 -18.72
N LEU A 91 2.06 -10.81 -18.67
CA LEU A 91 1.17 -10.49 -19.80
C LEU A 91 1.86 -9.71 -20.92
N HIS A 92 3.06 -9.19 -20.68
CA HIS A 92 3.84 -8.46 -21.65
C HIS A 92 4.57 -9.43 -22.62
N PRO A 93 4.42 -9.27 -23.95
CA PRO A 93 5.02 -10.16 -24.95
C PRO A 93 6.54 -10.38 -24.77
N ALA A 94 7.29 -9.32 -24.47
CA ALA A 94 8.74 -9.43 -24.28
C ALA A 94 9.16 -10.38 -23.13
N LEU A 95 8.26 -10.68 -22.19
CA LEU A 95 8.53 -11.53 -21.03
C LEU A 95 8.04 -12.97 -21.28
N PHE A 96 6.78 -13.16 -21.68
CA PHE A 96 6.28 -14.53 -21.87
C PHE A 96 6.84 -15.24 -23.11
N ILE A 97 7.37 -14.52 -24.10
CA ILE A 97 8.08 -15.14 -25.24
C ILE A 97 9.35 -15.86 -24.77
N LYS A 98 9.98 -15.38 -23.69
CA LYS A 98 11.19 -15.99 -23.12
C LYS A 98 10.88 -17.13 -22.14
N MET A 99 9.64 -17.22 -21.67
CA MET A 99 9.20 -18.20 -20.67
C MET A 99 8.62 -19.46 -21.32
N LYS A 100 8.64 -20.56 -20.57
CA LYS A 100 7.93 -21.78 -20.99
C LYS A 100 6.42 -21.57 -20.89
N LYS A 101 5.67 -22.20 -21.79
CA LYS A 101 4.19 -22.12 -21.80
C LYS A 101 3.57 -22.54 -20.46
N GLN A 102 4.13 -23.56 -19.80
CA GLN A 102 3.67 -24.03 -18.49
C GLN A 102 3.81 -22.95 -17.40
N GLU A 103 4.95 -22.25 -17.36
CA GLU A 103 5.21 -21.20 -16.38
C GLU A 103 4.28 -19.99 -16.58
N TYR A 104 3.94 -19.69 -17.84
CA TYR A 104 2.95 -18.68 -18.18
C TYR A 104 1.57 -19.06 -17.67
N THR A 105 1.09 -20.28 -17.96
CA THR A 105 -0.24 -20.74 -17.50
C THR A 105 -0.34 -20.73 -15.99
N ASP A 106 0.70 -21.18 -15.28
CA ASP A 106 0.71 -21.18 -13.81
C ASP A 106 0.63 -19.75 -13.26
N SER A 107 1.35 -18.80 -13.87
CA SER A 107 1.28 -17.38 -13.52
C SER A 107 -0.12 -16.81 -13.70
N ILE A 108 -0.77 -17.08 -14.84
CA ILE A 108 -2.14 -16.59 -15.10
C ILE A 108 -3.14 -17.22 -14.14
N THR A 109 -2.96 -18.49 -13.78
CA THR A 109 -3.83 -19.17 -12.83
C THR A 109 -3.73 -18.52 -11.45
N ASN A 110 -2.52 -18.13 -11.02
CA ASN A 110 -2.31 -17.39 -9.78
C ASN A 110 -2.94 -15.98 -9.82
N ILE A 111 -2.83 -15.28 -10.96
CA ILE A 111 -3.48 -13.96 -11.16
C ILE A 111 -5.00 -14.09 -11.11
N TYR A 112 -5.56 -15.11 -11.76
CA TYR A 112 -6.99 -15.41 -11.73
C TYR A 112 -7.47 -15.70 -10.31
N ASN A 113 -6.75 -16.51 -9.54
CA ASN A 113 -7.10 -16.82 -8.16
C ASN A 113 -7.07 -15.58 -7.25
N LEU A 114 -6.15 -14.64 -7.50
CA LEU A 114 -5.99 -13.42 -6.71
C LEU A 114 -7.06 -12.37 -7.04
N TYR A 115 -7.25 -12.04 -8.32
CA TYR A 115 -8.09 -10.93 -8.76
C TYR A 115 -9.49 -11.35 -9.23
N LYS A 116 -9.71 -12.65 -9.47
CA LYS A 116 -10.99 -13.22 -9.95
C LYS A 116 -11.51 -12.51 -11.21
N ILE A 117 -10.61 -12.24 -12.15
CA ILE A 117 -10.93 -11.57 -13.42
C ILE A 117 -11.65 -12.57 -14.33
N GLU A 118 -12.83 -12.21 -14.81
CA GLU A 118 -13.62 -13.03 -15.73
C GLU A 118 -12.89 -13.27 -17.06
N ASN A 119 -13.04 -14.47 -17.62
CA ASN A 119 -12.49 -14.89 -18.92
C ASN A 119 -10.97 -14.79 -19.09
N LEU A 120 -10.21 -14.42 -18.04
CA LEU A 120 -8.77 -14.20 -18.12
C LEU A 120 -8.01 -15.42 -18.66
N LEU A 121 -8.37 -16.64 -18.23
CA LEU A 121 -7.69 -17.86 -18.65
C LEU A 121 -7.81 -18.08 -20.17
N ALA A 122 -9.04 -18.06 -20.71
CA ALA A 122 -9.28 -18.27 -22.14
C ALA A 122 -8.70 -17.11 -22.99
N GLU A 123 -8.80 -15.88 -22.50
CA GLU A 123 -8.21 -14.72 -23.17
C GLU A 123 -6.68 -14.81 -23.19
N SER A 124 -6.05 -15.27 -22.11
CA SER A 124 -4.60 -15.40 -22.01
C SER A 124 -4.02 -16.38 -23.04
N GLU A 125 -4.71 -17.48 -23.33
CA GLU A 125 -4.29 -18.44 -24.35
C GLU A 125 -4.33 -17.83 -25.76
N SER A 126 -5.41 -17.09 -26.04
CA SER A 126 -5.59 -16.38 -27.31
C SER A 126 -4.57 -15.24 -27.46
N TRP A 127 -4.31 -14.52 -26.37
CA TRP A 127 -3.31 -13.45 -26.29
C TRP A 127 -1.89 -13.99 -26.54
N TYR A 128 -1.52 -15.07 -25.85
CA TYR A 128 -0.24 -15.75 -26.04
C TYR A 128 -0.06 -16.18 -27.51
N SER A 129 -1.07 -16.79 -28.10
CA SER A 129 -1.06 -17.24 -29.51
C SER A 129 -0.96 -16.08 -30.51
N LEU A 130 -1.59 -14.94 -30.22
CA LEU A 130 -1.57 -13.76 -31.08
C LEU A 130 -0.17 -13.13 -31.14
N TRP A 131 0.48 -13.00 -30.00
CA TRP A 131 1.80 -12.37 -29.90
C TRP A 131 2.97 -13.30 -30.23
N GLN A 132 2.78 -14.62 -30.18
CA GLN A 132 3.75 -15.54 -30.77
C GLN A 132 3.89 -15.37 -32.29
N LYS A 133 2.79 -14.99 -32.97
CA LYS A 133 2.79 -14.80 -34.43
C LYS A 133 3.31 -13.42 -34.85
N LYS A 134 3.15 -12.40 -34.00
CA LYS A 134 3.67 -11.06 -34.24
C LYS A 134 5.11 -10.97 -33.74
N VAL A 135 6.07 -11.08 -34.64
CA VAL A 135 7.51 -10.99 -34.34
C VAL A 135 7.82 -9.67 -33.61
N SER A 136 8.22 -9.83 -32.35
CA SER A 136 8.98 -8.91 -31.48
C SER A 136 9.09 -7.45 -31.93
N GLN A 137 8.13 -6.62 -31.52
CA GLN A 137 8.41 -5.21 -31.26
C GLN A 137 8.43 -5.02 -29.75
N SER A 138 9.49 -4.39 -29.24
CA SER A 138 9.47 -3.77 -27.93
C SER A 138 8.37 -2.71 -27.95
N MET A 139 7.19 -3.09 -27.49
CA MET A 139 6.02 -2.23 -27.43
C MET A 139 5.94 -1.66 -26.02
N ASP A 140 5.54 -0.39 -25.89
CA ASP A 140 5.28 0.17 -24.58
C ASP A 140 4.01 -0.47 -23.99
N ILE A 141 3.90 -0.50 -22.67
CA ILE A 141 2.73 -1.05 -21.98
C ILE A 141 1.48 -0.23 -22.31
N ILE A 142 1.62 1.06 -22.57
CA ILE A 142 0.51 1.94 -22.96
C ILE A 142 -0.03 1.52 -24.34
N ASP A 143 0.85 1.25 -25.30
CA ASP A 143 0.47 0.75 -26.62
C ASP A 143 -0.15 -0.65 -26.52
N LEU A 144 0.39 -1.51 -25.64
CA LEU A 144 -0.15 -2.85 -25.37
C LEU A 144 -1.57 -2.78 -24.81
N LEU A 145 -1.83 -1.82 -23.91
CA LEU A 145 -3.16 -1.57 -23.35
C LEU A 145 -4.15 -1.21 -24.47
N GLU A 146 -3.75 -0.41 -25.45
CA GLU A 146 -4.62 -0.06 -26.58
C GLU A 146 -5.02 -1.28 -27.42
N HIS A 147 -4.07 -2.20 -27.67
CA HIS A 147 -4.35 -3.45 -28.38
C HIS A 147 -5.29 -4.40 -27.61
N SER A 148 -5.26 -4.36 -26.27
CA SER A 148 -6.14 -5.18 -25.43
C SER A 148 -7.59 -4.69 -25.43
N LYS A 149 -7.83 -3.38 -25.63
CA LYS A 149 -9.17 -2.77 -25.51
C LYS A 149 -10.24 -3.35 -26.43
N ILE A 150 -9.84 -3.90 -27.58
CA ILE A 150 -10.79 -4.28 -28.64
C ILE A 150 -11.32 -5.70 -28.46
N PHE A 151 -10.47 -6.65 -28.04
CA PHE A 151 -10.80 -8.08 -28.05
C PHE A 151 -10.50 -8.83 -26.74
N PHE A 152 -9.83 -8.19 -25.77
CA PHE A 152 -9.35 -8.87 -24.55
C PHE A 152 -9.68 -8.05 -23.29
N PRO A 153 -10.96 -7.98 -22.87
CA PRO A 153 -11.37 -7.18 -21.71
C PRO A 153 -10.75 -7.65 -20.39
N GLY A 154 -10.57 -8.97 -20.18
CA GLY A 154 -9.91 -9.51 -18.99
C GLY A 154 -8.42 -9.16 -18.95
N ILE A 155 -7.72 -9.26 -20.08
CA ILE A 155 -6.31 -8.85 -20.19
C ILE A 155 -6.16 -7.35 -19.98
N LYS A 156 -7.08 -6.53 -20.48
CA LYS A 156 -7.09 -5.08 -20.28
C LYS A 156 -7.14 -4.74 -18.78
N ILE A 157 -8.07 -5.34 -18.03
CA ILE A 157 -8.19 -5.12 -16.58
C ILE A 157 -6.89 -5.51 -15.88
N ALA A 158 -6.30 -6.65 -16.24
CA ALA A 158 -5.05 -7.11 -15.67
C ALA A 158 -3.88 -6.14 -15.95
N LEU A 159 -3.79 -5.58 -17.16
CA LEU A 159 -2.80 -4.56 -17.52
C LEU A 159 -3.03 -3.22 -16.79
N GLU A 160 -4.28 -2.80 -16.60
CA GLU A 160 -4.61 -1.60 -15.82
C GLU A 160 -4.21 -1.77 -14.34
N ILE A 161 -4.44 -2.95 -13.77
CA ILE A 161 -3.97 -3.28 -12.42
C ILE A 161 -2.45 -3.21 -12.38
N PHE A 162 -1.75 -3.81 -13.34
CA PHE A 162 -0.29 -3.77 -13.41
C PHE A 162 0.26 -2.35 -13.44
N LEU A 163 -0.31 -1.47 -14.27
CA LEU A 163 0.07 -0.06 -14.38
C LEU A 163 -0.19 0.74 -13.09
N SER A 164 -1.14 0.29 -12.26
CA SER A 164 -1.42 0.91 -10.97
C SER A 164 -0.45 0.48 -9.86
N LEU A 165 0.33 -0.59 -10.08
CA LEU A 165 1.29 -1.06 -9.09
C LEU A 165 2.46 -0.07 -8.99
N PRO A 166 2.89 0.29 -7.76
CA PRO A 166 4.06 1.12 -7.58
C PRO A 166 5.30 0.35 -8.04
N ALA A 167 5.91 0.79 -9.14
CA ALA A 167 7.14 0.20 -9.67
C ALA A 167 8.36 0.44 -8.76
N THR A 168 8.30 1.46 -7.88
CA THR A 168 9.41 1.84 -6.99
C THR A 168 8.91 2.28 -5.62
N SER A 169 9.83 2.31 -4.64
CA SER A 169 9.62 2.89 -3.30
C SER A 169 9.30 4.38 -3.30
N CYS A 170 9.41 5.07 -4.44
CA CYS A 170 9.24 6.52 -4.55
C CYS A 170 7.89 7.03 -4.01
N ALA A 171 6.82 6.25 -4.16
CA ALA A 171 5.51 6.59 -3.57
C ALA A 171 5.54 6.61 -2.04
N ALA A 172 6.23 5.65 -1.42
CA ALA A 172 6.45 5.61 0.02
C ALA A 172 7.37 6.77 0.45
N GLU A 173 8.45 7.05 -0.28
CA GLU A 173 9.37 8.16 0.00
C GLU A 173 8.69 9.54 -0.07
N ARG A 174 7.81 9.76 -1.07
CA ARG A 174 7.01 10.98 -1.19
C ARG A 174 6.06 11.12 0.01
N SER A 175 5.48 10.01 0.48
CA SER A 175 4.64 9.95 1.68
C SER A 175 5.45 10.27 2.95
N PHE A 176 6.66 9.73 3.09
CA PHE A 176 7.54 10.03 4.22
C PHE A 176 8.07 11.47 4.19
N SER A 177 8.39 12.01 3.02
CA SER A 177 8.81 13.41 2.84
C SER A 177 7.69 14.38 3.21
N THR A 178 6.45 14.10 2.79
CA THR A 178 5.29 14.90 3.22
C THR A 178 5.04 14.75 4.71
N LEU A 179 5.13 13.54 5.27
CA LEU A 179 5.01 13.30 6.71
C LEU A 179 6.06 14.08 7.50
N ARG A 180 7.31 14.13 7.05
CA ARG A 180 8.40 14.91 7.69
C ARG A 180 8.09 16.41 7.70
N ARG A 181 7.44 16.94 6.66
CA ARG A 181 7.01 18.35 6.61
C ARG A 181 5.80 18.63 7.49
N VAL A 182 4.87 17.70 7.63
CA VAL A 182 3.66 17.86 8.46
C VAL A 182 3.98 17.66 9.95
N LYS A 183 4.79 16.64 10.28
CA LYS A 183 5.19 16.24 11.63
C LYS A 183 6.44 17.00 12.07
N THR A 184 6.25 18.23 12.52
CA THR A 184 7.29 19.09 13.09
C THR A 184 7.37 18.93 14.62
N TRP A 185 8.49 19.30 15.23
CA TRP A 185 8.67 19.27 16.70
C TRP A 185 7.55 20.03 17.45
N LEU A 186 7.14 21.18 16.93
CA LEU A 186 6.02 21.99 17.46
C LEU A 186 4.64 21.30 17.40
N ARG A 187 4.51 20.20 16.64
CA ARG A 187 3.28 19.42 16.47
C ARG A 187 3.41 18.01 17.03
N SER A 188 4.42 17.75 17.84
CA SER A 188 4.73 16.44 18.43
C SER A 188 3.59 15.84 19.26
N THR A 189 2.66 16.67 19.76
CA THR A 189 1.48 16.25 20.54
C THR A 189 0.23 15.99 19.69
N THR A 190 0.31 16.06 18.36
CA THR A 190 -0.84 15.84 17.47
C THR A 190 -1.23 14.36 17.42
N GLY A 191 -2.50 14.05 17.68
CA GLY A 191 -3.05 12.68 17.55
C GLY A 191 -3.08 12.18 16.09
N GLU A 192 -3.17 10.85 15.93
CA GLU A 192 -3.06 10.17 14.65
C GLU A 192 -4.10 10.65 13.62
N ASP A 193 -5.36 10.82 14.03
CA ASP A 193 -6.45 11.24 13.13
C ASP A 193 -6.17 12.61 12.49
N ARG A 194 -5.68 13.55 13.30
CA ARG A 194 -5.34 14.90 12.84
C ARG A 194 -4.09 14.88 11.96
N LEU A 195 -3.10 14.05 12.28
CA LEU A 195 -1.89 13.89 11.47
C LEU A 195 -2.23 13.31 10.10
N ASN A 196 -3.02 12.23 10.05
CA ASN A 196 -3.47 11.60 8.81
C ASN A 196 -4.29 12.58 7.96
N GLY A 197 -5.21 13.33 8.56
CA GLY A 197 -5.95 14.37 7.86
C GLY A 197 -5.04 15.44 7.23
N LEU A 198 -4.05 15.93 7.97
CA LEU A 198 -3.09 16.92 7.44
C LEU A 198 -2.20 16.35 6.32
N CYS A 199 -1.77 15.10 6.44
CA CYS A 199 -1.03 14.41 5.39
C CYS A 199 -1.86 14.25 4.12
N MET A 200 -3.12 13.83 4.22
CA MET A 200 -4.03 13.72 3.08
C MET A 200 -4.27 15.06 2.38
N LEU A 201 -4.46 16.14 3.15
CA LEU A 201 -4.59 17.49 2.59
C LEU A 201 -3.31 17.95 1.87
N SER A 202 -2.13 17.60 2.40
CA SER A 202 -0.83 17.96 1.82
C SER A 202 -0.55 17.20 0.51
N VAL A 203 -0.80 15.89 0.49
CA VAL A 203 -0.60 15.02 -0.70
C VAL A 203 -1.57 15.40 -1.82
N HIS A 204 -2.83 15.70 -1.49
CA HIS A 204 -3.87 16.03 -2.47
C HIS A 204 -4.12 17.54 -2.59
N ARG A 205 -3.11 18.37 -2.32
CA ARG A 205 -3.22 19.83 -2.27
C ARG A 205 -3.92 20.41 -3.50
N GLU A 206 -3.56 19.96 -4.71
CA GLU A 206 -4.15 20.46 -5.96
C GLU A 206 -5.67 20.24 -6.00
N ARG A 207 -6.14 19.04 -5.65
CA ARG A 207 -7.58 18.72 -5.59
C ARG A 207 -8.31 19.52 -4.51
N VAL A 208 -7.64 19.77 -3.38
CA VAL A 208 -8.17 20.57 -2.28
C VAL A 208 -8.27 22.04 -2.67
N ASP A 209 -7.27 22.59 -3.34
CA ASP A 209 -7.22 23.99 -3.77
C ASP A 209 -8.34 24.29 -4.78
N ILE A 210 -8.57 23.39 -5.76
CA ILE A 210 -9.68 23.52 -6.73
C ILE A 210 -11.06 23.57 -6.02
N ARG A 211 -11.25 22.81 -4.94
CA ARG A 211 -12.54 22.65 -4.26
C ARG A 211 -12.65 23.44 -2.95
N LYS A 212 -11.68 24.32 -2.68
CA LYS A 212 -11.48 24.96 -1.37
C LYS A 212 -12.73 25.68 -0.86
N GLY A 213 -13.38 26.48 -1.69
CA GLY A 213 -14.58 27.23 -1.30
C GLY A 213 -15.73 26.31 -0.85
N LYS A 214 -16.01 25.25 -1.63
CA LYS A 214 -17.05 24.27 -1.29
C LYS A 214 -16.70 23.50 -0.01
N LEU A 215 -15.44 23.12 0.15
CA LEU A 215 -14.97 22.34 1.29
C LEU A 215 -15.03 23.15 2.60
N ILE A 216 -14.66 24.44 2.54
CA ILE A 216 -14.79 25.36 3.69
C ILE A 216 -16.27 25.54 4.06
N GLY A 217 -17.16 25.77 3.10
CA GLY A 217 -18.60 25.93 3.38
C GLY A 217 -19.20 24.68 4.04
N GLN A 218 -18.85 23.49 3.54
CA GLN A 218 -19.25 22.22 4.15
C GLN A 218 -18.68 22.04 5.56
N LEU A 219 -17.42 22.41 5.77
CA LEU A 219 -16.78 22.32 7.08
C LEU A 219 -17.44 23.25 8.11
N ILE A 220 -17.73 24.51 7.74
CA ILE A 220 -18.45 25.47 8.59
C ILE A 220 -19.83 24.92 8.95
N THR A 221 -20.56 24.40 7.96
CA THR A 221 -21.91 23.84 8.17
C THR A 221 -21.86 22.62 9.10
N ARG A 222 -20.89 21.73 8.91
CA ARG A 222 -20.68 20.55 9.75
C ARG A 222 -20.32 20.96 11.18
N PHE A 223 -19.40 21.89 11.35
CA PHE A 223 -18.99 22.38 12.67
C PHE A 223 -20.16 23.04 13.41
N ALA A 224 -20.97 23.85 12.71
CA ALA A 224 -22.16 24.47 13.28
C ALA A 224 -23.23 23.46 13.74
N ARG A 225 -23.28 22.25 13.13
CA ARG A 225 -24.20 21.17 13.52
C ARG A 225 -23.65 20.30 14.65
N GLU A 226 -22.36 19.93 14.58
CA GLU A 226 -21.75 18.95 15.50
C GLU A 226 -21.27 19.57 16.81
N GLN A 227 -20.93 20.86 16.82
CA GLN A 227 -20.55 21.57 18.04
C GLN A 227 -21.70 22.52 18.43
N PRO A 228 -22.54 22.17 19.42
CA PRO A 228 -23.47 23.15 19.95
C PRO A 228 -22.66 24.34 20.46
N ARG A 229 -22.99 25.55 19.96
CA ARG A 229 -22.31 26.78 20.39
C ARG A 229 -22.34 26.81 21.92
N ARG A 230 -21.18 27.01 22.55
CA ARG A 230 -21.09 27.14 24.01
C ARG A 230 -21.92 28.32 24.55
N LEU A 231 -22.33 29.24 23.67
CA LEU A 231 -23.22 30.37 23.95
C LEU A 231 -24.47 30.23 23.08
N GLN A 232 -25.63 30.08 23.72
CA GLN A 232 -26.94 30.27 23.08
C GLN A 232 -27.22 31.77 22.98
N PHE A 233 -27.41 32.27 21.77
CA PHE A 233 -27.94 33.62 21.56
C PHE A 233 -29.45 33.55 21.73
N LEU A 234 -29.95 34.04 22.87
CA LEU A 234 -31.36 34.38 23.05
C LEU A 234 -31.61 35.62 22.20
N PHE A 235 -32.12 35.43 20.99
CA PHE A 235 -32.72 36.54 20.26
C PHE A 235 -34.11 36.74 20.87
N ASN A 236 -34.25 37.82 21.65
CA ASN A 236 -35.57 38.33 22.00
C ASN A 236 -36.18 38.85 20.69
N ASN A 237 -37.22 38.17 20.21
CA ASN A 237 -38.03 38.69 19.13
C ASN A 237 -38.89 39.82 19.71
N GLU A 238 -38.43 41.06 19.54
CA GLU A 238 -39.27 42.26 19.65
C GLU A 238 -40.12 42.43 18.38
#